data_AF-A0A962CRZ1-F1
#
_entry.id   AF-A0A962CRZ1-F1
#
_cell.length_a   1.000
_cell.length_b   1.000
_cell.length_c   1.000
_cell.angle_alpha   90.00
_cell.angle_beta   90.00
_cell.angle_gamma   90.00
#
_symmetry.space_group_name_H-M   'P 1'
#
loop_
_entity.id
_entity.type
_entity.pdbx_description
1 polymer ?
#
loop_
_entity_poly.entity_id
_entity_poly.type
_entity_poly.pdbx_seq_one_letter_code
_entity_poly.pdbx_strand_id
1 'polypeptide(L)'
;MIRYKTIGFAWLLFSVFGVLAGENLEQTAAQQYSEQNWQQAVKSYQKLLKSQPDNEQFWFRLAQSYLQLKQGKKALKANKKLDQPQQIPPGLVAYQKAQALALMDENGLMWQALEQAVQTGFRNLNDLQNNEIWNKHREQQPFKQIMTSVDQTIRPCMYDEVYQHFDFWLGYWEVYGNINKTGPLAGHNTITKTEKGCLIMEQWKGASGSTGTSINYYDGLQQKWVQRWVSGGISIDYAGGLISNEKGQKVMRLEGKIYYASQQQQPQIRDFRGTWTPLDGGVVQQFFEESIDGGKTWYSWFNGFYFPVDKESESDE
;
A
#
# COMPACT_ATOMS: atom_id res chain seq x y z
N MET A 1 -58.78 52.34 -5.44
CA MET A 1 -58.29 53.69 -5.12
C MET A 1 -57.47 53.60 -3.84
N ILE A 2 -56.23 54.08 -3.93
CA ILE A 2 -55.08 53.90 -3.04
C ILE A 2 -55.35 54.34 -1.59
N ARG A 3 -54.86 53.59 -0.60
CA ARG A 3 -54.40 54.14 0.69
C ARG A 3 -53.15 53.42 1.18
N TYR A 4 -52.03 54.13 1.13
CA TYR A 4 -50.75 53.76 1.74
C TYR A 4 -50.87 53.76 3.26
N LYS A 5 -50.32 52.73 3.92
CA LYS A 5 -49.88 52.79 5.32
C LYS A 5 -48.38 52.56 5.34
N THR A 6 -47.67 53.59 5.76
CA THR A 6 -46.26 53.61 6.13
C THR A 6 -46.02 52.63 7.28
N ILE A 7 -45.09 51.68 7.08
CA ILE A 7 -44.51 50.89 8.18
C ILE A 7 -43.01 51.18 8.16
N GLY A 8 -42.53 51.74 9.27
CA GLY A 8 -41.14 52.15 9.45
C GLY A 8 -40.20 50.95 9.43
N PHE A 9 -39.12 51.08 8.66
CA PHE A 9 -37.98 50.19 8.70
C PHE A 9 -37.21 50.45 10.00
N ALA A 10 -37.41 49.57 11.00
CA ALA A 10 -36.49 49.46 12.12
C ALA A 10 -35.21 48.79 11.61
N TRP A 11 -34.11 49.54 11.61
CA TRP A 11 -32.77 49.03 11.35
C TRP A 11 -32.37 48.07 12.48
N LEU A 12 -32.49 46.76 12.23
CA LEU A 12 -31.74 45.75 12.95
C LEU A 12 -30.29 45.83 12.46
N LEU A 13 -29.46 46.58 13.18
CA LEU A 13 -28.00 46.49 13.10
C LEU A 13 -27.58 45.09 13.54
N PHE A 14 -27.53 44.15 12.59
CA PHE A 14 -26.73 42.95 12.76
C PHE A 14 -25.27 43.37 12.83
N SER A 15 -24.62 43.04 13.93
CA SER A 15 -23.21 43.29 14.22
C SER A 15 -22.30 42.49 13.26
N VAL A 16 -21.99 43.05 12.09
CA VAL A 16 -21.04 42.48 11.11
C VAL A 16 -19.59 42.47 11.63
N PHE A 17 -19.30 43.14 12.75
CA PHE A 17 -17.94 43.23 13.30
C PHE A 17 -17.37 41.91 13.87
N GLY A 18 -18.22 40.95 14.25
CA GLY A 18 -17.75 39.68 14.85
C GLY A 18 -17.14 38.70 13.84
N VAL A 19 -17.63 38.71 12.59
CA VAL A 19 -17.26 37.70 11.57
C VAL A 19 -15.87 37.98 11.01
N LEU A 20 -15.57 39.23 10.64
CA LEU A 20 -14.27 39.62 10.06
C LEU A 20 -13.09 39.44 11.04
N ALA A 21 -13.31 39.66 12.33
CA ALA A 21 -12.27 39.48 13.35
C ALA A 21 -11.98 37.99 13.64
N GLY A 22 -13.00 37.12 13.51
CA GLY A 22 -12.87 35.67 13.66
C GLY A 22 -12.10 35.04 12.50
N GLU A 23 -12.44 35.41 11.26
CA GLU A 23 -11.75 34.91 10.04
C GLU A 23 -10.25 35.22 10.06
N ASN A 24 -9.86 36.42 10.50
CA ASN A 24 -8.45 36.80 10.59
C ASN A 24 -7.69 35.98 11.66
N LEU A 25 -8.34 35.68 12.80
CA LEU A 25 -7.71 34.89 13.87
C LEU A 25 -7.56 33.41 13.49
N GLU A 26 -8.53 32.84 12.77
CA GLU A 26 -8.44 31.47 12.25
C GLU A 26 -7.27 31.32 11.26
N GLN A 27 -7.16 32.25 10.31
CA GLN A 27 -6.04 32.28 9.36
C GLN A 27 -4.70 32.42 10.09
N THR A 28 -4.62 33.33 11.07
CA THR A 28 -3.43 33.52 11.90
C THR A 28 -3.07 32.25 12.67
N ALA A 29 -4.05 31.56 13.28
CA ALA A 29 -3.81 30.31 14.01
C ALA A 29 -3.33 29.18 13.09
N ALA A 30 -3.92 29.08 11.90
CA ALA A 30 -3.52 28.12 10.87
C ALA A 30 -2.09 28.38 10.38
N GLN A 31 -1.72 29.65 10.13
CA GLN A 31 -0.38 30.05 9.73
C GLN A 31 0.66 29.72 10.82
N GLN A 32 0.39 30.12 12.07
CA GLN A 32 1.27 29.80 13.21
C GLN A 32 1.46 28.28 13.37
N TYR A 33 0.40 27.51 13.11
CA TYR A 33 0.48 26.05 13.12
C TYR A 33 1.35 25.51 11.99
N SER A 34 1.19 26.00 10.75
CA SER A 34 2.00 25.55 9.60
C SER A 34 3.47 25.95 9.72
N GLU A 35 3.75 27.10 10.31
CA GLU A 35 5.10 27.60 10.58
C GLU A 35 5.73 26.97 11.83
N GLN A 36 5.05 26.01 12.47
CA GLN A 36 5.51 25.32 13.68
C GLN A 36 5.75 26.27 14.87
N ASN A 37 5.11 27.44 14.88
CA ASN A 37 5.10 28.36 16.00
C ASN A 37 4.10 27.90 17.07
N TRP A 38 4.39 26.74 17.67
CA TRP A 38 3.46 26.00 18.51
C TRP A 38 2.96 26.79 19.72
N GLN A 39 3.82 27.60 20.34
CA GLN A 39 3.44 28.42 21.48
C GLN A 39 2.39 29.47 21.11
N GLN A 40 2.51 30.12 19.96
CA GLN A 40 1.53 31.10 19.51
C GLN A 40 0.27 30.42 18.97
N ALA A 41 0.42 29.32 18.22
CA ALA A 41 -0.69 28.51 17.75
C ALA A 41 -1.60 28.07 18.91
N VAL A 42 -1.03 27.57 20.01
CA VAL A 42 -1.77 27.22 21.24
C VAL A 42 -2.61 28.40 21.73
N LYS A 43 -2.03 29.60 21.84
CA LYS A 43 -2.76 30.79 22.33
C LYS A 43 -3.91 31.17 21.39
N SER A 44 -3.68 31.11 20.09
CA SER A 44 -4.68 31.45 19.07
C SER A 44 -5.84 30.44 19.07
N TYR A 45 -5.55 29.13 19.07
CA TYR A 45 -6.60 28.10 19.16
C TYR A 45 -7.37 28.14 20.48
N GLN A 46 -6.71 28.42 21.60
CA GLN A 46 -7.40 28.65 22.87
C GLN A 46 -8.36 29.84 22.81
N LYS A 47 -8.00 30.91 22.10
CA LYS A 47 -8.87 32.08 21.92
C LYS A 47 -10.05 31.75 21.00
N LEU A 48 -9.83 31.02 19.91
CA LEU A 48 -10.88 30.56 18.99
C LEU A 48 -11.90 29.64 19.69
N LEU A 49 -11.43 28.74 20.54
CA LEU A 49 -12.28 27.83 21.31
C LEU A 49 -13.16 28.53 22.36
N LYS A 50 -12.91 29.81 22.68
CA LYS A 50 -13.83 30.59 23.54
C LYS A 50 -15.11 30.96 22.80
N SER A 51 -15.05 31.20 21.50
CA SER A 51 -16.21 31.52 20.66
C SER A 51 -16.78 30.28 19.96
N GLN A 52 -15.96 29.27 19.70
CA GLN A 52 -16.35 28.02 19.03
C GLN A 52 -15.93 26.79 19.86
N PRO A 53 -16.56 26.55 21.01
CA PRO A 53 -16.12 25.51 21.96
C PRO A 53 -16.30 24.08 21.45
N ASP A 54 -17.13 23.85 20.44
CA ASP A 54 -17.42 22.52 19.89
C ASP A 54 -16.66 22.25 18.57
N ASN A 55 -15.77 23.16 18.16
CA ASN A 55 -15.01 23.00 16.92
C ASN A 55 -13.92 21.92 17.07
N GLU A 56 -14.18 20.74 16.52
CA GLU A 56 -13.28 19.57 16.60
C GLU A 56 -11.91 19.86 15.99
N GLN A 57 -11.85 20.56 14.86
CA GLN A 57 -10.60 20.88 14.19
C GLN A 57 -9.70 21.75 15.08
N PHE A 58 -10.26 22.69 15.84
CA PHE A 58 -9.50 23.54 16.77
C PHE A 58 -9.00 22.74 17.97
N TRP A 59 -9.82 21.85 18.54
CA TRP A 59 -9.37 20.95 19.61
C TRP A 59 -8.24 20.03 19.13
N PHE A 60 -8.38 19.47 17.92
CA PHE A 60 -7.38 18.60 17.34
C PHE A 60 -6.06 19.34 17.11
N ARG A 61 -6.09 20.55 16.53
CA ARG A 61 -4.89 21.37 16.33
C ARG A 61 -4.26 21.80 17.64
N LEU A 62 -5.06 22.20 18.63
CA LEU A 62 -4.59 22.55 19.96
C LEU A 62 -3.86 21.38 20.63
N ALA A 63 -4.44 20.18 20.57
CA ALA A 63 -3.81 18.97 21.09
C ALA A 63 -2.50 18.64 20.34
N GLN A 64 -2.46 18.74 19.01
CA GLN A 64 -1.23 18.55 18.24
C GLN A 64 -0.16 19.58 18.62
N SER A 65 -0.51 20.86 18.77
CA SER A 65 0.46 21.89 19.20
C SER A 65 1.01 21.59 20.60
N TYR A 66 0.20 21.06 21.52
CA TYR A 66 0.71 20.61 22.83
C TYR A 66 1.65 19.41 22.73
N LEU A 67 1.41 18.46 21.82
CA LEU A 67 2.32 17.34 21.58
C LEU A 67 3.67 17.82 21.09
N GLN A 68 3.69 18.75 20.13
CA GLN A 68 4.92 19.34 19.60
C GLN A 68 5.72 20.10 20.67
N LEU A 69 5.02 20.69 21.64
CA LEU A 69 5.63 21.31 22.83
C LEU A 69 6.01 20.32 23.92
N LYS A 70 5.86 19.00 23.69
CA LYS A 70 6.09 17.93 24.66
C LYS A 70 5.24 18.07 25.94
N GLN A 71 4.06 18.70 25.85
CA GLN A 71 3.13 18.95 26.96
C GLN A 71 2.02 17.88 27.01
N GLY A 72 2.38 16.62 27.28
CA GLY A 72 1.48 15.46 27.23
C GLY A 72 0.17 15.63 28.01
N LYS A 73 0.22 16.11 29.26
CA LYS A 73 -0.99 16.34 30.09
C LYS A 73 -1.98 17.32 29.45
N LYS A 74 -1.48 18.39 28.82
CA LYS A 74 -2.35 19.38 28.16
C LYS A 74 -2.87 18.86 26.83
N ALA A 75 -2.04 18.14 26.07
CA ALA A 75 -2.45 17.45 24.85
C ALA A 75 -3.60 16.47 25.14
N LEU A 76 -3.45 15.63 26.16
CA LEU A 76 -4.49 14.67 26.56
C LEU A 76 -5.80 15.37 26.98
N LYS A 77 -5.70 16.50 27.70
CA LYS A 77 -6.88 17.29 28.10
C LYS A 77 -7.62 17.87 26.89
N ALA A 78 -6.91 18.38 25.89
CA ALA A 78 -7.50 18.86 24.65
C ALA A 78 -8.07 17.72 23.81
N ASN A 79 -7.36 16.60 23.70
CA ASN A 79 -7.79 15.40 22.98
C ASN A 79 -9.10 14.80 23.54
N LYS A 80 -9.33 14.84 24.86
CA LYS A 80 -10.61 14.42 25.50
C LYS A 80 -11.84 15.19 25.00
N LYS A 81 -11.65 16.35 24.37
CA LYS A 81 -12.76 17.08 23.73
C LYS A 81 -13.18 16.46 22.39
N LEU A 82 -12.48 15.41 21.96
CA LEU A 82 -12.69 14.67 20.72
C LEU A 82 -13.08 13.20 20.99
N ASP A 83 -13.69 12.87 22.13
CA ASP A 83 -14.02 11.48 22.47
C ASP A 83 -15.01 10.83 21.48
N GLN A 84 -15.80 11.63 20.76
CA GLN A 84 -16.74 11.19 19.71
C GLN A 84 -16.70 12.15 18.50
N PRO A 85 -15.59 12.15 17.74
CA PRO A 85 -15.42 13.10 16.66
C PRO A 85 -16.31 12.73 15.47
N GLN A 86 -16.97 13.71 14.88
CA GLN A 86 -17.77 13.57 13.67
C GLN A 86 -16.96 13.91 12.42
N GLN A 87 -16.00 14.82 12.53
CA GLN A 87 -15.24 15.37 11.40
C GLN A 87 -13.83 14.80 11.33
N ILE A 88 -13.25 14.46 12.48
CA ILE A 88 -11.89 13.91 12.56
C ILE A 88 -11.94 12.37 12.53
N PRO A 89 -11.16 11.69 11.67
CA PRO A 89 -11.05 10.25 11.70
C PRO A 89 -10.70 9.74 13.11
N PRO A 90 -11.50 8.83 13.72
CA PRO A 90 -11.29 8.40 15.10
C PRO A 90 -9.90 7.78 15.35
N GLY A 91 -9.34 7.09 14.36
CA GLY A 91 -7.97 6.57 14.41
C GLY A 91 -6.90 7.64 14.63
N LEU A 92 -7.07 8.84 14.07
CA LEU A 92 -6.13 9.95 14.29
C LEU A 92 -6.25 10.53 15.71
N VAL A 93 -7.48 10.57 16.26
CA VAL A 93 -7.71 11.04 17.63
C VAL A 93 -7.13 10.06 18.65
N ALA A 94 -7.35 8.76 18.46
CA ALA A 94 -6.78 7.72 19.30
C ALA A 94 -5.24 7.69 19.20
N TYR A 95 -4.68 7.93 18.01
CA TYR A 95 -3.23 8.04 17.85
C TYR A 95 -2.65 9.26 18.58
N GLN A 96 -3.31 10.42 18.46
CA GLN A 96 -2.93 11.63 19.21
C GLN A 96 -2.99 11.41 20.74
N LYS A 97 -3.99 10.64 21.21
CA LYS A 97 -4.09 10.22 22.61
C LYS A 97 -2.91 9.35 23.01
N ALA A 98 -2.53 8.37 22.20
CA ALA A 98 -1.37 7.52 22.44
C ALA A 98 -0.08 8.34 22.55
N GLN A 99 0.14 9.31 21.66
CA GLN A 99 1.29 10.22 21.73
C GLN A 99 1.29 11.00 23.05
N ALA A 100 0.14 11.54 23.48
CA ALA A 100 0.05 12.28 24.75
C ALA A 100 0.40 11.39 25.97
N LEU A 101 -0.06 10.13 25.95
CA LEU A 101 0.22 9.14 27.00
C LEU A 101 1.69 8.69 26.99
N ALA A 102 2.31 8.56 25.82
CA ALA A 102 3.74 8.25 25.68
C ALA A 102 4.64 9.33 26.30
N LEU A 103 4.28 10.62 26.13
CA LEU A 103 4.95 11.76 26.78
C LEU A 103 4.77 11.80 28.30
N MET A 104 3.80 11.06 28.83
CA MET A 104 3.51 10.95 30.26
C MET A 104 4.02 9.65 30.87
N ASP A 105 4.69 8.79 30.09
CA ASP A 105 5.14 7.45 30.49
C ASP A 105 4.01 6.50 30.93
N GLU A 106 2.77 6.76 30.50
CA GLU A 106 1.58 5.96 30.81
C GLU A 106 1.44 4.75 29.86
N ASN A 107 2.43 3.85 29.88
CA ASN A 107 2.60 2.80 28.88
C ASN A 107 1.35 1.91 28.68
N GLY A 108 0.67 1.50 29.76
CA GLY A 108 -0.52 0.63 29.65
C GLY A 108 -1.66 1.30 28.87
N LEU A 109 -1.95 2.56 29.17
CA LEU A 109 -2.98 3.34 28.47
C LEU A 109 -2.53 3.72 27.05
N MET A 110 -1.23 3.95 26.85
CA MET A 110 -0.66 4.23 25.54
C MET A 110 -0.86 3.05 24.58
N TRP A 111 -0.61 1.81 25.02
CA TRP A 111 -0.85 0.61 24.21
C TRP A 111 -2.31 0.49 23.80
N GLN A 112 -3.24 0.63 24.75
CA GLN A 112 -4.68 0.61 24.48
C GLN A 112 -5.08 1.68 23.45
N ALA A 113 -4.51 2.89 23.55
CA ALA A 113 -4.79 3.96 22.59
C ALA A 113 -4.20 3.68 21.20
N LEU A 114 -3.03 3.04 21.10
CA LEU A 114 -2.47 2.60 19.81
C LEU A 114 -3.32 1.51 19.18
N GLU A 115 -3.73 0.49 19.94
CA GLU A 115 -4.62 -0.57 19.46
C GLU A 115 -5.94 0.02 18.95
N GLN A 116 -6.55 0.91 19.72
CA GLN A 116 -7.76 1.64 19.32
C GLN A 116 -7.52 2.44 18.03
N ALA A 117 -6.37 3.11 17.90
CA ALA A 117 -6.03 3.86 16.70
C ALA A 117 -6.04 2.96 15.46
N VAL A 118 -5.39 1.79 15.54
CA VAL A 118 -5.35 0.82 14.43
C VAL A 118 -6.75 0.29 14.11
N GLN A 119 -7.51 -0.13 15.12
CA GLN A 119 -8.87 -0.64 14.95
C GLN A 119 -9.81 0.39 14.30
N THR A 120 -9.61 1.68 14.58
CA THR A 120 -10.45 2.78 14.09
C THR A 120 -9.86 3.52 12.88
N GLY A 121 -8.93 2.90 12.15
CA GLY A 121 -8.52 3.34 10.82
C GLY A 121 -7.19 4.07 10.73
N PHE A 122 -6.34 4.07 11.76
CA PHE A 122 -4.99 4.62 11.67
C PHE A 122 -4.08 3.76 10.77
N ARG A 123 -3.44 4.37 9.76
CA ARG A 123 -2.64 3.67 8.74
C ARG A 123 -1.25 4.27 8.48
N ASN A 124 -0.78 5.18 9.33
CA ASN A 124 0.48 5.88 9.09
C ASN A 124 1.68 5.12 9.68
N LEU A 125 2.15 4.10 8.95
CA LEU A 125 3.31 3.30 9.36
C LEU A 125 4.61 4.13 9.41
N ASN A 126 4.77 5.09 8.51
CA ASN A 126 5.96 5.94 8.45
C ASN A 126 6.14 6.76 9.75
N ASP A 127 5.05 7.30 10.30
CA ASP A 127 5.12 8.04 11.57
C ASP A 127 5.42 7.10 12.75
N LEU A 128 4.87 5.88 12.79
CA LEU A 128 5.25 4.89 13.80
C LEU A 128 6.74 4.52 13.74
N GLN A 129 7.31 4.47 12.54
CA GLN A 129 8.72 4.11 12.32
C GLN A 129 9.68 5.24 12.65
N ASN A 130 9.32 6.49 12.34
CA ASN A 130 10.29 7.58 12.30
C ASN A 130 10.06 8.66 13.37
N ASN A 131 8.88 8.72 13.98
CA ASN A 131 8.59 9.71 15.00
C ASN A 131 9.38 9.41 16.29
N GLU A 132 10.13 10.42 16.75
CA GLU A 132 11.03 10.31 17.90
C GLU A 132 10.32 9.87 19.19
N ILE A 133 9.02 10.16 19.29
CA ILE A 133 8.21 9.80 20.46
C ILE A 133 8.20 8.28 20.71
N TRP A 134 8.40 7.49 19.65
CA TRP A 134 8.38 6.03 19.71
C TRP A 134 9.76 5.40 19.88
N ASN A 135 10.86 6.17 19.91
CA ASN A 135 12.23 5.64 19.97
C ASN A 135 12.43 4.57 21.05
N LYS A 136 11.91 4.82 22.26
CA LYS A 136 12.02 3.90 23.41
C LYS A 136 11.10 2.67 23.33
N HIS A 137 10.12 2.70 22.42
CA HIS A 137 9.04 1.71 22.31
C HIS A 137 9.19 0.80 21.09
N ARG A 138 9.87 1.25 20.03
CA ARG A 138 9.95 0.54 18.74
C ARG A 138 10.41 -0.91 18.82
N GLU A 139 11.33 -1.22 19.73
CA GLU A 139 11.84 -2.58 19.91
C GLU A 139 10.96 -3.48 20.79
N GLN A 140 9.96 -2.90 21.46
CA GLN A 140 9.08 -3.65 22.36
C GLN A 140 8.06 -4.45 21.57
N GLN A 141 7.80 -5.68 22.03
CA GLN A 141 6.88 -6.61 21.34
C GLN A 141 5.48 -6.02 21.08
N PRO A 142 4.82 -5.32 22.04
CA PRO A 142 3.53 -4.68 21.77
C PRO A 142 3.59 -3.66 20.62
N PHE A 143 4.66 -2.87 20.53
CA PHE A 143 4.82 -1.89 19.45
C PHE A 143 5.02 -2.58 18.09
N LYS A 144 5.84 -3.64 18.04
CA LYS A 144 6.03 -4.43 16.82
C LYS A 144 4.72 -5.01 16.33
N GLN A 145 3.88 -5.52 17.23
CA GLN A 145 2.53 -6.02 16.89
C GLN A 145 1.61 -4.91 16.34
N ILE A 146 1.65 -3.72 16.91
CA ILE A 146 0.93 -2.54 16.37
C ILE A 146 1.41 -2.22 14.96
N MET A 147 2.72 -2.15 14.74
CA MET A 147 3.30 -1.89 13.42
C MET A 147 2.89 -2.96 12.40
N THR A 148 2.95 -4.25 12.76
CA THR A 148 2.50 -5.35 11.91
C THR A 148 1.01 -5.22 11.59
N SER A 149 0.17 -4.88 12.56
CA SER A 149 -1.28 -4.73 12.34
C SER A 149 -1.61 -3.56 11.40
N VAL A 150 -0.89 -2.44 11.53
CA VAL A 150 -0.98 -1.33 10.58
C VAL A 150 -0.52 -1.79 9.20
N ASP A 151 0.62 -2.48 9.12
CA ASP A 151 1.21 -2.94 7.88
C ASP A 151 0.31 -3.92 7.12
N GLN A 152 -0.29 -4.88 7.84
CA GLN A 152 -1.30 -5.81 7.32
C GLN A 152 -2.46 -5.08 6.66
N THR A 153 -2.88 -3.94 7.22
CA THR A 153 -3.99 -3.22 6.61
C THR A 153 -3.57 -2.40 5.40
N ILE A 154 -2.34 -1.87 5.37
CA ILE A 154 -1.87 -1.09 4.21
C ILE A 154 -1.37 -1.97 3.07
N ARG A 155 -0.85 -3.16 3.38
CA ARG A 155 -0.27 -4.14 2.44
C ARG A 155 -0.88 -5.54 2.64
N PRO A 156 -2.20 -5.72 2.47
CA PRO A 156 -2.87 -6.99 2.80
C PRO A 156 -2.31 -8.19 2.04
N CYS A 157 -1.95 -8.00 0.76
CA CYS A 157 -1.38 -9.05 -0.10
C CYS A 157 0.00 -9.55 0.36
N MET A 158 0.69 -8.83 1.27
CA MET A 158 1.92 -9.34 1.88
C MET A 158 1.67 -10.39 2.95
N TYR A 159 0.44 -10.52 3.44
CA TYR A 159 0.09 -11.35 4.60
C TYR A 159 -0.96 -12.42 4.33
N ASP A 160 -1.67 -12.32 3.23
CA ASP A 160 -2.62 -13.35 2.80
C ASP A 160 -1.90 -14.41 1.95
N GLU A 161 -2.03 -15.67 2.37
CA GLU A 161 -1.37 -16.84 1.78
C GLU A 161 -1.63 -16.96 0.29
N VAL A 162 -2.84 -16.60 -0.19
CA VAL A 162 -3.19 -16.76 -1.61
C VAL A 162 -2.32 -15.90 -2.54
N TYR A 163 -1.88 -14.74 -2.04
CA TYR A 163 -0.99 -13.81 -2.75
C TYR A 163 0.50 -14.18 -2.60
N GLN A 164 0.80 -15.20 -1.80
CA GLN A 164 2.14 -15.75 -1.61
C GLN A 164 2.37 -17.05 -2.39
N HIS A 165 1.33 -17.63 -3.01
CA HIS A 165 1.42 -18.89 -3.76
C HIS A 165 2.50 -18.90 -4.84
N PHE A 166 2.84 -17.74 -5.42
CA PHE A 166 3.83 -17.62 -6.49
C PHE A 166 5.20 -17.08 -6.01
N ASP A 167 5.39 -16.91 -4.69
CA ASP A 167 6.57 -16.24 -4.13
C ASP A 167 7.87 -17.00 -4.36
N PHE A 168 7.80 -18.32 -4.61
CA PHE A 168 8.96 -19.15 -4.94
C PHE A 168 9.65 -18.73 -6.26
N TRP A 169 9.01 -17.88 -7.07
CA TRP A 169 9.53 -17.37 -8.33
C TRP A 169 10.10 -15.94 -8.21
N LEU A 170 9.95 -15.28 -7.06
CA LEU A 170 10.53 -13.96 -6.82
C LEU A 170 12.05 -14.05 -6.74
N GLY A 171 12.75 -13.13 -7.40
CA GLY A 171 14.20 -13.09 -7.38
C GLY A 171 14.82 -12.50 -8.64
N TYR A 172 16.14 -12.61 -8.69
CA TYR A 172 16.98 -12.29 -9.83
C TYR A 172 17.53 -13.60 -10.36
N TRP A 173 17.49 -13.79 -11.68
CA TRP A 173 17.68 -15.11 -12.26
C TRP A 173 18.57 -15.07 -13.50
N GLU A 174 19.50 -16.01 -13.56
CA GLU A 174 20.09 -16.46 -14.83
C GLU A 174 19.30 -17.67 -15.34
N VAL A 175 18.96 -17.66 -16.64
CA VAL A 175 18.12 -18.71 -17.22
C VAL A 175 18.90 -19.54 -18.23
N TYR A 176 18.80 -20.86 -18.10
CA TYR A 176 19.43 -21.83 -18.99
C TYR A 176 18.41 -22.84 -19.51
N GLY A 177 18.72 -23.48 -20.64
CA GLY A 177 17.85 -24.49 -21.25
C GLY A 177 17.88 -25.88 -20.59
N ASN A 178 18.71 -26.09 -19.56
CA ASN A 178 18.76 -27.35 -18.81
C ASN A 178 19.14 -27.16 -17.33
N ILE A 179 18.74 -28.13 -16.51
CA ILE A 179 18.95 -28.14 -15.06
C ILE A 179 20.42 -28.26 -14.62
N ASN A 180 21.31 -28.76 -15.49
CA ASN A 180 22.73 -28.86 -15.16
C ASN A 180 23.47 -27.52 -15.36
N LYS A 181 22.76 -26.46 -15.76
CA LYS A 181 23.31 -25.14 -16.05
C LYS A 181 24.45 -25.20 -17.09
N THR A 182 24.34 -26.12 -18.05
CA THR A 182 25.33 -26.26 -19.13
C THR A 182 24.83 -25.60 -20.42
N GLY A 183 25.73 -25.18 -21.30
CA GLY A 183 25.37 -24.52 -22.56
C GLY A 183 25.17 -23.00 -22.42
N PRO A 184 24.66 -22.34 -23.47
CA PRO A 184 24.57 -20.89 -23.51
C PRO A 184 23.51 -20.36 -22.54
N LEU A 185 23.80 -19.19 -21.97
CA LEU A 185 22.83 -18.40 -21.22
C LEU A 185 21.65 -18.05 -22.15
N ALA A 186 20.42 -18.29 -21.69
CA ALA A 186 19.21 -17.88 -22.41
C ALA A 186 18.89 -16.40 -22.16
N GLY A 187 19.15 -15.91 -20.94
CA GLY A 187 18.96 -14.52 -20.55
C GLY A 187 18.85 -14.35 -19.04
N HIS A 188 18.53 -13.12 -18.66
CA HIS A 188 18.29 -12.71 -17.28
C HIS A 188 16.81 -12.40 -17.06
N ASN A 189 16.32 -12.68 -15.86
CA ASN A 189 14.96 -12.34 -15.46
C ASN A 189 14.94 -11.71 -14.07
N THR A 190 14.19 -10.63 -13.92
CA THR A 190 13.96 -9.96 -12.64
C THR A 190 12.48 -10.07 -12.29
N ILE A 191 12.16 -10.74 -11.19
CA ILE A 191 10.78 -10.95 -10.72
C ILE A 191 10.61 -10.33 -9.33
N THR A 192 9.73 -9.33 -9.21
CA THR A 192 9.59 -8.51 -8.00
C THR A 192 8.13 -8.28 -7.61
N LYS A 193 7.87 -8.10 -6.30
CA LYS A 193 6.58 -7.62 -5.81
C LYS A 193 6.48 -6.10 -5.89
N THR A 194 5.40 -5.60 -6.47
CA THR A 194 5.01 -4.19 -6.55
C THR A 194 3.57 -4.02 -6.04
N GLU A 195 3.01 -2.81 -6.13
CA GLU A 195 1.63 -2.50 -5.70
C GLU A 195 1.30 -3.07 -4.30
N LYS A 196 2.18 -2.79 -3.34
CA LYS A 196 2.03 -3.22 -1.94
C LYS A 196 1.91 -4.73 -1.75
N GLY A 197 2.50 -5.51 -2.66
CA GLY A 197 2.53 -6.97 -2.63
C GLY A 197 1.44 -7.65 -3.45
N CYS A 198 0.52 -6.88 -4.04
CA CYS A 198 -0.61 -7.44 -4.80
C CYS A 198 -0.27 -7.75 -6.27
N LEU A 199 0.88 -7.28 -6.75
CA LEU A 199 1.35 -7.50 -8.12
C LEU A 199 2.76 -8.05 -8.11
N ILE A 200 3.02 -9.05 -8.94
CA ILE A 200 4.34 -9.56 -9.27
C ILE A 200 4.67 -9.12 -10.71
N MET A 201 5.76 -8.37 -10.84
CA MET A 201 6.28 -7.86 -12.10
C MET A 201 7.48 -8.70 -12.53
N GLU A 202 7.46 -9.18 -13.77
CA GLU A 202 8.57 -9.87 -14.42
C GLU A 202 9.20 -8.95 -15.48
N GLN A 203 10.53 -8.91 -15.54
CA GLN A 203 11.28 -8.21 -16.58
C GLN A 203 12.34 -9.13 -17.16
N TRP A 204 12.17 -9.48 -18.45
CA TRP A 204 13.06 -10.37 -19.18
C TRP A 204 14.04 -9.62 -20.07
N LYS A 205 15.30 -10.05 -20.04
CA LYS A 205 16.36 -9.66 -20.97
C LYS A 205 17.03 -10.90 -21.54
N GLY A 206 16.67 -11.26 -22.77
CA GLY A 206 17.26 -12.40 -23.47
C GLY A 206 18.70 -12.12 -23.91
N ALA A 207 19.55 -13.15 -23.88
CA ALA A 207 20.95 -13.06 -24.31
C ALA A 207 21.10 -12.66 -25.80
N SER A 208 20.07 -12.90 -26.62
CA SER A 208 19.99 -12.48 -28.03
C SER A 208 19.40 -11.08 -28.24
N GLY A 209 19.13 -10.32 -27.17
CA GLY A 209 18.59 -8.96 -27.22
C GLY A 209 17.07 -8.85 -27.20
N SER A 210 16.35 -9.98 -27.07
CA SER A 210 14.90 -9.95 -26.86
C SER A 210 14.54 -9.40 -25.48
N THR A 211 13.41 -8.70 -25.36
CA THR A 211 12.90 -8.21 -24.08
C THR A 211 11.43 -8.55 -23.93
N GLY A 212 10.98 -8.61 -22.68
CA GLY A 212 9.58 -8.87 -22.36
C GLY A 212 9.25 -8.49 -20.92
N THR A 213 7.97 -8.38 -20.63
CA THR A 213 7.48 -8.07 -19.30
C THR A 213 6.18 -8.81 -19.06
N SER A 214 5.98 -9.31 -17.85
CA SER A 214 4.66 -9.77 -17.41
C SER A 214 4.20 -9.10 -16.13
N ILE A 215 2.87 -9.00 -16.03
CA ILE A 215 2.15 -8.69 -14.81
C ILE A 215 1.49 -9.97 -14.31
N ASN A 216 1.62 -10.26 -13.01
CA ASN A 216 1.15 -11.48 -12.37
C ASN A 216 0.43 -11.12 -11.08
N TYR A 217 -0.84 -11.45 -10.95
CA TYR A 217 -1.60 -11.10 -9.76
C TYR A 217 -2.69 -12.13 -9.50
N TYR A 218 -3.11 -12.23 -8.24
CA TYR A 218 -4.30 -13.00 -7.90
C TYR A 218 -5.55 -12.13 -8.10
N ASP A 219 -6.37 -12.49 -9.08
CA ASP A 219 -7.68 -11.89 -9.30
C ASP A 219 -8.67 -12.47 -8.28
N GLY A 220 -9.00 -11.68 -7.26
CA GLY A 220 -9.95 -12.06 -6.21
C GLY A 220 -11.39 -12.21 -6.68
N LEU A 221 -11.79 -11.65 -7.83
CA LEU A 221 -13.12 -11.84 -8.41
C LEU A 221 -13.24 -13.21 -9.08
N GLN A 222 -12.17 -13.64 -9.75
CA GLN A 222 -12.11 -14.92 -10.45
C GLN A 222 -11.53 -16.07 -9.60
N GLN A 223 -10.94 -15.73 -8.45
CA GLN A 223 -10.22 -16.63 -7.56
C GLN A 223 -9.11 -17.41 -8.28
N LYS A 224 -8.36 -16.71 -9.13
CA LYS A 224 -7.29 -17.28 -9.95
C LYS A 224 -6.08 -16.37 -9.99
N TRP A 225 -4.91 -16.97 -10.10
CA TRP A 225 -3.73 -16.26 -10.56
C TRP A 225 -3.89 -15.96 -12.05
N VAL A 226 -3.62 -14.72 -12.43
CA VAL A 226 -3.63 -14.23 -13.80
C VAL A 226 -2.23 -13.77 -14.13
N GLN A 227 -1.74 -14.15 -15.30
CA GLN A 227 -0.55 -13.56 -15.89
C GLN A 227 -0.92 -12.95 -17.23
N ARG A 228 -0.36 -11.77 -17.51
CA ARG A 228 -0.31 -11.22 -18.85
C ARG A 228 1.12 -10.87 -19.21
N TRP A 229 1.63 -11.52 -20.24
CA TRP A 229 2.95 -11.27 -20.80
C TRP A 229 2.85 -10.50 -22.11
N VAL A 230 3.79 -9.57 -22.32
CA VAL A 230 3.97 -8.87 -23.60
C VAL A 230 5.46 -8.80 -23.93
N SER A 231 5.79 -9.11 -25.18
CA SER A 231 7.11 -8.90 -25.78
C SER A 231 6.96 -8.46 -27.24
N GLY A 232 8.08 -8.37 -27.97
CA GLY A 232 8.09 -8.00 -29.38
C GLY A 232 7.22 -8.93 -30.25
N GLY A 233 5.98 -8.51 -30.53
CA GLY A 233 5.04 -9.22 -31.40
C GLY A 233 4.32 -10.42 -30.77
N ILE A 234 4.47 -10.64 -29.46
CA ILE A 234 3.81 -11.74 -28.73
C ILE A 234 3.08 -11.18 -27.52
N SER A 235 1.85 -11.62 -27.30
CA SER A 235 1.16 -11.46 -26.02
C SER A 235 0.60 -12.79 -25.54
N ILE A 236 0.62 -13.02 -24.24
CA ILE A 236 0.07 -14.22 -23.60
C ILE A 236 -0.88 -13.76 -22.51
N ASP A 237 -2.07 -14.35 -22.47
CA ASP A 237 -3.08 -14.12 -21.45
C ASP A 237 -3.62 -15.46 -20.97
N TYR A 238 -3.43 -15.74 -19.69
CA TYR A 238 -3.67 -17.04 -19.08
C TYR A 238 -3.84 -16.94 -17.57
N ALA A 239 -4.62 -17.86 -17.04
CA ALA A 239 -4.99 -17.87 -15.64
C ALA A 239 -5.05 -19.30 -15.09
N GLY A 240 -4.99 -19.43 -13.77
CA GLY A 240 -5.00 -20.71 -13.10
C GLY A 240 -4.65 -20.56 -11.62
N GLY A 241 -3.76 -21.42 -11.13
CA GLY A 241 -3.39 -21.39 -9.72
C GLY A 241 -2.44 -22.50 -9.32
N LEU A 242 -2.25 -22.61 -8.00
CA LEU A 242 -1.38 -23.61 -7.41
C LEU A 242 -2.08 -24.98 -7.43
N ILE A 243 -1.47 -25.97 -8.08
CA ILE A 243 -1.95 -27.35 -8.14
C ILE A 243 -0.89 -28.31 -7.60
N SER A 244 -1.30 -29.53 -7.24
CA SER A 244 -0.36 -30.62 -6.97
C SER A 244 -0.11 -31.40 -8.26
N ASN A 245 1.15 -31.58 -8.64
CA ASN A 245 1.52 -32.46 -9.75
C ASN A 245 1.41 -33.95 -9.36
N GLU A 246 1.70 -34.86 -10.29
CA GLU A 246 1.63 -36.32 -10.07
C GLU A 246 2.50 -36.82 -8.91
N LYS A 247 3.56 -36.09 -8.56
CA LYS A 247 4.46 -36.38 -7.45
C LYS A 247 4.02 -35.74 -6.13
N GLY A 248 2.85 -35.08 -6.11
CA GLY A 248 2.31 -34.37 -4.95
C GLY A 248 2.90 -32.97 -4.72
N GLN A 249 3.87 -32.55 -5.53
CA GLN A 249 4.54 -31.26 -5.40
C GLN A 249 3.65 -30.11 -5.86
N LYS A 250 3.65 -29.00 -5.12
CA LYS A 250 2.93 -27.79 -5.48
C LYS A 250 3.63 -27.07 -6.64
N VAL A 251 2.89 -26.78 -7.70
CA VAL A 251 3.35 -26.07 -8.90
C VAL A 251 2.32 -25.02 -9.30
N MET A 252 2.77 -23.89 -9.85
CA MET A 252 1.86 -22.92 -10.44
C MET A 252 1.52 -23.35 -11.87
N ARG A 253 0.23 -23.46 -12.18
CA ARG A 253 -0.24 -23.87 -13.51
C ARG A 253 -1.25 -22.86 -14.04
N LEU A 254 -0.94 -22.27 -15.19
CA LEU A 254 -1.78 -21.28 -15.88
C LEU A 254 -2.11 -21.77 -17.29
N GLU A 255 -3.34 -21.57 -17.74
CA GLU A 255 -3.81 -21.94 -19.08
C GLU A 255 -4.60 -20.80 -19.72
N GLY A 256 -4.48 -20.64 -21.04
CA GLY A 256 -5.07 -19.53 -21.78
C GLY A 256 -4.61 -19.50 -23.23
N LYS A 257 -4.24 -18.33 -23.73
CA LYS A 257 -3.91 -18.13 -25.14
C LYS A 257 -2.61 -17.34 -25.32
N ILE A 258 -1.89 -17.69 -26.38
CA ILE A 258 -0.82 -16.88 -26.96
C ILE A 258 -1.30 -16.28 -28.28
N TYR A 259 -0.96 -15.01 -28.50
CA TYR A 259 -1.25 -14.25 -29.71
C TYR A 259 0.05 -13.81 -30.37
N TYR A 260 0.16 -14.06 -31.68
CA TYR A 260 1.28 -13.64 -32.51
C TYR A 260 0.86 -12.51 -33.46
N ALA A 261 1.46 -11.34 -33.31
CA ALA A 261 1.28 -10.18 -34.16
C ALA A 261 2.11 -10.31 -35.45
N SER A 262 1.79 -11.28 -36.32
CA SER A 262 2.40 -11.39 -37.64
C SER A 262 1.64 -10.54 -38.66
N GLN A 263 2.35 -9.86 -39.56
CA GLN A 263 1.74 -9.17 -40.72
C GLN A 263 1.70 -10.04 -41.99
N GLN A 264 2.50 -11.10 -42.06
CA GLN A 264 2.61 -11.96 -43.26
C GLN A 264 1.66 -13.16 -43.23
N GLN A 265 1.18 -13.53 -42.05
CA GLN A 265 0.13 -14.53 -41.84
C GLN A 265 -0.90 -13.89 -40.91
N GLN A 266 -2.20 -14.14 -41.14
CA GLN A 266 -3.27 -13.69 -40.25
C GLN A 266 -2.85 -13.90 -38.78
N PRO A 267 -3.14 -12.96 -37.87
CA PRO A 267 -2.78 -13.11 -36.46
C PRO A 267 -3.18 -14.51 -35.95
N GLN A 268 -2.20 -15.20 -35.36
CA GLN A 268 -2.38 -16.58 -34.91
C GLN A 268 -2.66 -16.57 -33.41
N ILE A 269 -3.78 -17.17 -33.02
CA ILE A 269 -4.13 -17.42 -31.62
C ILE A 269 -3.99 -18.93 -31.39
N ARG A 270 -3.21 -19.31 -30.37
CA ARG A 270 -3.00 -20.72 -29.98
C ARG A 270 -3.37 -20.92 -28.52
N ASP A 271 -3.78 -22.14 -28.19
CA ASP A 271 -3.87 -22.56 -26.78
C ASP A 271 -2.48 -22.51 -26.17
N PHE A 272 -2.38 -22.02 -24.94
CA PHE A 272 -1.12 -21.88 -24.24
C PHE A 272 -1.26 -22.32 -22.79
N ARG A 273 -0.22 -22.95 -22.27
CA ARG A 273 -0.14 -23.34 -20.87
C ARG A 273 1.26 -23.18 -20.34
N GLY A 274 1.36 -22.71 -19.11
CA GLY A 274 2.63 -22.55 -18.41
C GLY A 274 2.61 -23.26 -17.06
N THR A 275 3.72 -23.92 -16.74
CA THR A 275 3.95 -24.56 -15.44
C THR A 275 5.24 -24.02 -14.84
N TRP A 276 5.17 -23.58 -13.58
CA TRP A 276 6.33 -23.22 -12.78
C TRP A 276 6.50 -24.22 -11.64
N THR A 277 7.64 -24.89 -11.63
CA THR A 277 7.97 -25.93 -10.66
C THR A 277 9.17 -25.48 -9.84
N PRO A 278 9.03 -25.27 -8.53
CA PRO A 278 10.19 -25.06 -7.66
C PRO A 278 11.01 -26.35 -7.58
N LEU A 279 12.33 -26.22 -7.63
CA LEU A 279 13.30 -27.32 -7.57
C LEU A 279 14.28 -27.10 -6.41
N ASP A 280 15.16 -28.07 -6.19
CA ASP A 280 16.19 -27.99 -5.16
C ASP A 280 17.13 -26.80 -5.40
N GLY A 281 17.69 -26.26 -4.31
CA GLY A 281 18.62 -25.13 -4.37
C GLY A 281 17.97 -23.79 -4.78
N GLY A 282 16.64 -23.70 -4.74
CA GLY A 282 15.90 -22.48 -5.10
C GLY A 282 15.74 -22.27 -6.60
N VAL A 283 16.13 -23.25 -7.43
CA VAL A 283 15.93 -23.19 -8.89
C VAL A 283 14.45 -23.28 -9.21
N VAL A 284 13.99 -22.59 -10.26
CA VAL A 284 12.62 -22.74 -10.78
C VAL A 284 12.65 -23.21 -12.22
N GLN A 285 11.91 -24.27 -12.54
CA GLN A 285 11.65 -24.64 -13.93
C GLN A 285 10.40 -23.93 -14.42
N GLN A 286 10.52 -23.19 -15.52
CA GLN A 286 9.39 -22.65 -16.28
C GLN A 286 9.24 -23.45 -17.57
N PHE A 287 8.11 -24.12 -17.71
CA PHE A 287 7.81 -24.94 -18.87
C PHE A 287 6.52 -24.47 -19.55
N PHE A 288 6.67 -24.02 -20.79
CA PHE A 288 5.60 -23.48 -21.63
C PHE A 288 5.33 -24.39 -22.81
N GLU A 289 4.05 -24.56 -23.09
CA GLU A 289 3.58 -25.39 -24.18
C GLU A 289 2.45 -24.68 -24.93
N GLU A 290 2.37 -24.93 -26.23
CA GLU A 290 1.29 -24.43 -27.07
C GLU A 290 0.60 -25.54 -27.85
N SER A 291 -0.64 -25.26 -28.27
CA SER A 291 -1.48 -26.18 -29.01
C SER A 291 -2.21 -25.47 -30.15
N ILE A 292 -2.33 -26.17 -31.28
CA ILE A 292 -3.04 -25.70 -32.48
C ILE A 292 -4.34 -26.47 -32.76
N ASP A 293 -4.69 -27.45 -31.92
CA ASP A 293 -5.79 -28.40 -32.18
C ASP A 293 -6.84 -28.44 -31.04
N GLY A 294 -6.91 -27.37 -30.24
CA GLY A 294 -7.85 -27.26 -29.13
C GLY A 294 -7.39 -27.99 -27.86
N GLY A 295 -6.08 -28.18 -27.69
CA GLY A 295 -5.46 -28.78 -26.52
C GLY A 295 -5.39 -30.30 -26.56
N LYS A 296 -5.59 -30.92 -27.73
CA LYS A 296 -5.47 -32.37 -27.91
C LYS A 296 -4.01 -32.80 -27.99
N THR A 297 -3.17 -32.00 -28.63
CA THR A 297 -1.72 -32.19 -28.69
C THR A 297 -0.99 -30.92 -28.25
N TRP A 298 0.08 -31.09 -27.47
CA TRP A 298 0.85 -29.99 -26.91
C TRP A 298 2.31 -30.09 -27.33
N TYR A 299 2.89 -28.96 -27.74
CA TYR A 299 4.27 -28.85 -28.17
C TYR A 299 5.02 -27.94 -27.20
N SER A 300 6.26 -28.33 -26.86
CA SER A 300 7.15 -27.50 -26.06
C SER A 300 7.44 -26.18 -26.79
N TRP A 301 7.05 -25.07 -26.17
CA TRP A 301 7.35 -23.73 -26.64
C TRP A 301 8.62 -23.19 -25.98
N PHE A 302 8.77 -23.40 -24.66
CA PHE A 302 9.95 -23.02 -23.90
C PHE A 302 10.13 -23.93 -22.69
N ASN A 303 11.38 -24.25 -22.37
CA ASN A 303 11.76 -24.96 -21.15
C ASN A 303 13.01 -24.31 -20.56
N GLY A 304 12.81 -23.47 -19.54
CA GLY A 304 13.87 -22.69 -18.91
C GLY A 304 14.05 -23.06 -17.44
N PHE A 305 15.29 -23.05 -16.99
CA PHE A 305 15.69 -23.29 -15.61
C PHE A 305 16.33 -22.02 -15.07
N TYR A 306 15.71 -21.47 -14.03
CA TYR A 306 16.01 -20.19 -13.43
C TYR A 306 16.89 -20.42 -12.21
N PHE A 307 18.16 -20.01 -12.30
CA PHE A 307 19.13 -20.13 -11.21
C PHE A 307 19.21 -18.80 -10.47
N PRO A 308 19.01 -18.78 -9.14
CA PRO A 308 18.99 -17.54 -8.39
C PRO A 308 20.38 -16.89 -8.39
N VAL A 309 20.41 -15.56 -8.50
CA VAL A 309 21.62 -14.74 -8.36
C VAL A 309 21.40 -13.64 -7.33
N ASP A 310 22.49 -13.19 -6.71
CA ASP A 310 22.45 -12.08 -5.78
C ASP A 310 22.29 -10.76 -6.54
N LYS A 311 21.44 -9.86 -6.04
CA LYS A 311 21.14 -8.56 -6.70
C LYS A 311 22.39 -7.73 -7.02
N GLU A 312 23.46 -7.87 -6.24
CA GLU A 312 24.71 -7.12 -6.42
C GLU A 312 25.52 -7.59 -7.65
N SER A 313 25.28 -8.79 -8.18
CA SER A 313 26.01 -9.28 -9.36
C SER A 313 25.48 -8.76 -10.71
N GLU A 314 24.36 -8.02 -10.73
CA GLU A 314 23.82 -7.43 -11.97
C GLU A 314 24.48 -6.07 -12.34
N SER A 315 25.26 -5.44 -11.45
CA SER A 315 25.84 -4.10 -11.72
C SER A 315 27.18 -4.10 -12.45
N ASP A 316 27.75 -5.28 -12.72
CA ASP A 316 29.11 -5.42 -13.26
C ASP A 316 29.18 -5.84 -14.75
N GLU A 317 28.06 -5.82 -15.49
CA GLU A 317 28.01 -6.04 -16.96
C GLU A 317 27.27 -4.93 -17.72
#